data_AF-A0A5K3FGY5-F1
#
_entry.id   AF-A0A5K3FGY5-F1
#
_cell.length_a   1.000
_cell.length_b   1.000
_cell.length_c   1.000
_cell.angle_alpha   90.00
_cell.angle_beta   90.00
_cell.angle_gamma   90.00
#
_symmetry.space_group_name_H-M   'P 1'
#
loop_
_entity.id
_entity.type
_entity.pdbx_description
1 polymer ?
#
loop_
_entity_poly.entity_id
_entity_poly.type
_entity_poly.pdbx_seq_one_letter_code
_entity_poly.pdbx_strand_id
1 'polypeptide(L)'
;MPWCAASNIEASHATPITYLQWLPDHLELNRAGMPFENFQRKCIQLMTCAADSGILLWDLRPDKSPLAVDKTRDQMVIPRDVPPTFNAIDAKWKPFLHINVFRPENAPDHCPTCFCIRERQGDRSVLELKSNVKKRIDSENDPNRIGLPKAQPLDGINTNVFVGTEDGDIVYVDWVPQKDVKTAKRQTTLPSFVAQHHDGPISYIARSPFLPEVVLCVGGFSWSLWKEGITSGALLCSAPYVKAVTGGLWSPTRPSVFYIIRCDGVLESWDLLDKTHEPALMQSVSASSLTALSSKVEGKKHYLAVGDMHGTLKVLLVPHRLKFCGANELEAVTNYIDREVQRRAFVVSRWSKREHERISTENEKKRLAGIATAAELSEEEKLQKLRVEYEAYLSDERQFLRSLGLVDDIDDLPPKEDESKPIET
;
A
#
# COMPACT_ATOMS: atom_id res chain seq x y z
N MET A 1 1.77 28.01 21.03
CA MET A 1 2.72 27.85 19.91
C MET A 1 2.25 28.74 18.78
N PRO A 2 3.08 29.63 18.22
CA PRO A 2 2.72 30.31 16.98
C PRO A 2 2.60 29.27 15.86
N TRP A 3 1.52 29.31 15.08
CA TRP A 3 1.35 28.52 13.86
C TRP A 3 1.40 29.44 12.64
N CYS A 4 1.77 28.89 11.47
CA CYS A 4 1.88 29.66 10.22
C CYS A 4 0.67 29.55 9.31
N ALA A 5 -0.11 28.47 9.41
CA ALA A 5 -1.40 28.27 8.77
C ALA A 5 -2.13 27.13 9.47
N ALA A 6 -3.47 27.18 9.47
CA ALA A 6 -4.35 26.10 9.82
C ALA A 6 -5.06 25.58 8.57
N SER A 7 -5.32 24.28 8.51
CA SER A 7 -6.15 23.69 7.46
C SER A 7 -7.63 24.01 7.66
N ASN A 8 -8.41 23.86 6.60
CA ASN A 8 -9.86 23.93 6.69
C ASN A 8 -10.37 22.75 7.54
N ILE A 9 -11.04 23.05 8.64
CA ILE A 9 -11.42 22.03 9.65
C ILE A 9 -12.37 20.95 9.09
N GLU A 10 -13.26 21.31 8.17
CA GLU A 10 -14.25 20.38 7.59
C GLU A 10 -13.63 19.44 6.56
N ALA A 11 -12.51 19.83 5.95
CA ALA A 11 -11.80 19.05 4.95
C ALA A 11 -10.55 18.36 5.50
N SER A 12 -10.28 18.51 6.80
CA SER A 12 -9.14 17.92 7.48
C SER A 12 -9.46 16.56 8.07
N HIS A 13 -8.43 15.90 8.57
CA HIS A 13 -8.61 14.68 9.34
C HIS A 13 -9.56 14.90 10.53
N ALA A 14 -10.43 13.93 10.77
CA ALA A 14 -11.36 13.90 11.90
C ALA A 14 -10.69 13.45 13.21
N THR A 15 -9.55 12.76 13.11
CA THR A 15 -8.76 12.29 14.25
C THR A 15 -7.33 12.87 14.21
N PRO A 16 -6.57 12.78 15.32
CA PRO A 16 -5.19 13.26 15.33
C PRO A 16 -4.34 12.57 14.27
N ILE A 17 -3.57 13.35 13.52
CA ILE A 17 -2.63 12.84 12.52
C ILE A 17 -1.63 11.91 13.20
N THR A 18 -1.55 10.68 12.72
CA THR A 18 -0.67 9.62 13.23
C THR A 18 0.65 9.58 12.49
N TYR A 19 0.65 9.92 11.20
CA TYR A 19 1.85 9.91 10.37
C TYR A 19 1.79 10.94 9.23
N LEU A 20 2.96 11.44 8.84
CA LEU A 20 3.14 12.40 7.77
C LEU A 20 4.41 12.09 6.98
N GLN A 21 4.34 12.22 5.65
CA GLN A 21 5.50 12.10 4.76
C GLN A 21 5.45 13.18 3.67
N TRP A 22 6.55 13.90 3.48
CA TRP A 22 6.70 14.81 2.33
C TRP A 22 6.85 14.02 1.03
N LEU A 23 6.26 14.51 -0.06
CA LEU A 23 6.63 14.03 -1.39
C LEU A 23 8.06 14.47 -1.72
N PRO A 24 8.85 13.62 -2.40
CA PRO A 24 10.20 13.97 -2.81
C PRO A 24 10.24 15.24 -3.65
N ASP A 25 11.32 16.01 -3.53
CA ASP A 25 11.48 17.32 -4.16
C ASP A 25 11.37 17.34 -5.69
N HIS A 26 11.58 16.19 -6.34
CA HIS A 26 11.56 16.01 -7.77
C HIS A 26 10.21 15.49 -8.30
N LEU A 27 9.26 15.20 -7.41
CA LEU A 27 7.96 14.63 -7.71
C LEU A 27 6.86 15.61 -7.29
N GLU A 28 5.85 15.79 -8.15
CA GLU A 28 4.57 16.39 -7.78
C GLU A 28 3.42 15.58 -8.36
N LEU A 29 2.30 15.53 -7.64
CA LEU A 29 1.07 14.86 -8.07
C LEU A 29 0.03 15.90 -8.48
N ASN A 30 -0.74 15.60 -9.52
CA ASN A 30 -1.92 16.39 -9.88
C ASN A 30 -3.18 15.90 -9.13
N ARG A 31 -4.32 16.58 -9.36
CA ARG A 31 -5.63 16.20 -8.78
C ARG A 31 -6.15 14.82 -9.23
N ALA A 32 -5.58 14.25 -10.29
CA ALA A 32 -5.87 12.90 -10.75
C ALA A 32 -4.89 11.86 -10.19
N GLY A 33 -4.01 12.22 -9.25
CA GLY A 33 -3.01 11.33 -8.67
C GLY A 33 -1.84 10.99 -9.59
N MET A 34 -1.77 11.58 -10.79
CA MET A 34 -0.72 11.31 -11.76
C MET A 34 0.58 12.02 -11.36
N PRO A 35 1.74 11.34 -11.43
CA PRO A 35 3.04 11.90 -11.07
C PRO A 35 3.71 12.70 -12.20
N PHE A 36 4.31 13.83 -11.85
CA PHE A 36 5.04 14.73 -12.75
C PHE A 36 6.39 15.13 -12.16
N GLU A 37 7.32 15.54 -13.02
CA GLU A 37 8.59 16.13 -12.59
C GLU A 37 8.37 17.51 -11.96
N ASN A 38 8.81 17.66 -10.72
CA ASN A 38 8.86 18.95 -10.06
C ASN A 38 10.17 19.69 -10.42
N PHE A 39 10.10 20.54 -11.44
CA PHE A 39 11.23 21.35 -11.89
C PHE A 39 11.74 22.34 -10.84
N GLN A 40 10.94 22.71 -9.84
CA GLN A 40 11.35 23.65 -8.79
C GLN A 40 12.25 23.00 -7.73
N ARG A 41 12.30 21.66 -7.66
CA ARG A 41 13.12 20.90 -6.70
C ARG A 41 12.89 21.33 -5.26
N LYS A 42 11.61 21.50 -4.90
CA LYS A 42 11.18 21.88 -3.54
C LYS A 42 10.09 20.92 -3.08
N CYS A 43 10.20 20.43 -1.85
CA CYS A 43 9.12 19.72 -1.18
C CYS A 43 7.97 20.71 -0.91
N ILE A 44 6.91 20.62 -1.72
CA ILE A 44 5.73 21.51 -1.64
C ILE A 44 4.43 20.75 -1.45
N GLN A 45 4.48 19.42 -1.53
CA GLN A 45 3.35 18.53 -1.31
C GLN A 45 3.71 17.52 -0.23
N LEU A 46 2.71 17.14 0.56
CA LEU A 46 2.86 16.17 1.64
C LEU A 46 1.63 15.28 1.73
N MET A 47 1.83 14.10 2.30
CA MET A 47 0.81 13.11 2.58
C MET A 47 0.65 13.01 4.09
N THR A 48 -0.58 12.90 4.59
CA THR A 48 -0.89 12.66 6.01
C THR A 48 -1.88 11.53 6.14
N CYS A 49 -1.81 10.81 7.25
CA CYS A 49 -2.87 9.89 7.62
C CYS A 49 -3.25 10.07 9.09
N ALA A 50 -4.48 9.68 9.40
CA ALA A 50 -5.01 9.59 10.74
C ALA A 50 -5.92 8.35 10.82
N ALA A 51 -6.41 8.02 12.01
CA ALA A 51 -7.34 6.92 12.23
C ALA A 51 -8.77 7.30 11.74
N ASP A 52 -8.90 7.78 10.51
CA ASP A 52 -10.14 8.32 9.93
C ASP A 52 -10.33 7.91 8.47
N SER A 53 -10.02 6.65 8.17
CA SER A 53 -10.31 5.93 6.91
C SER A 53 -9.48 6.29 5.67
N GLY A 54 -8.51 7.21 5.76
CA GLY A 54 -7.76 7.58 4.56
C GLY A 54 -6.43 8.32 4.74
N ILE A 55 -5.77 8.52 3.61
CA ILE A 55 -4.54 9.32 3.47
C ILE A 55 -4.89 10.56 2.65
N LEU A 56 -4.59 11.74 3.19
CA LEU A 56 -4.83 13.03 2.56
C LEU A 56 -3.56 13.58 1.94
N LEU A 57 -3.64 14.07 0.70
CA LEU A 57 -2.54 14.77 0.05
C LEU A 57 -2.80 16.27 -0.01
N TRP A 58 -1.77 17.02 0.35
CA TRP A 58 -1.83 18.45 0.54
C TRP A 58 -0.80 19.14 -0.34
N ASP A 59 -1.14 20.34 -0.80
CA ASP A 59 -0.25 21.20 -1.57
C ASP A 59 -0.12 22.54 -0.85
N LEU A 60 1.10 23.01 -0.63
CA LEU A 60 1.36 24.29 0.05
C LEU A 60 1.03 25.50 -0.84
N ARG A 61 0.79 25.30 -2.14
CA ARG A 61 0.42 26.37 -3.07
C ARG A 61 -1.07 26.68 -2.91
N PRO A 62 -1.46 27.98 -2.87
CA PRO A 62 -2.86 28.34 -2.82
C PRO A 62 -3.59 27.88 -4.08
N ASP A 63 -4.86 27.51 -3.93
CA ASP A 63 -5.67 27.12 -5.07
C ASP A 63 -5.83 28.31 -6.02
N LYS A 64 -5.62 28.09 -7.32
CA LYS A 64 -5.69 29.16 -8.34
C LYS A 64 -7.12 29.55 -8.70
N SER A 65 -8.12 28.95 -8.06
CA SER A 65 -9.53 29.22 -8.34
C SER A 65 -9.89 30.66 -7.94
N PRO A 66 -10.25 31.53 -8.89
CA PRO A 66 -10.62 32.92 -8.60
C PRO A 66 -12.00 33.06 -7.91
N LEU A 67 -12.70 31.96 -7.61
CA LEU A 67 -14.11 31.96 -7.24
C LEU A 67 -14.41 31.79 -5.74
N ALA A 68 -13.40 31.83 -4.87
CA ALA A 68 -13.61 31.76 -3.42
C ALA A 68 -12.91 32.91 -2.70
N VAL A 69 -13.30 34.15 -3.03
CA VAL A 69 -13.08 35.28 -2.11
C VAL A 69 -14.13 35.14 -1.00
N ASP A 70 -13.76 34.41 0.05
CA ASP A 70 -14.54 34.38 1.27
C ASP A 70 -14.48 35.78 1.91
N LYS A 71 -15.56 36.56 1.73
CA LYS A 71 -15.70 37.96 2.18
C LYS A 71 -15.87 38.09 3.70
N THR A 72 -15.77 36.99 4.46
CA THR A 72 -16.19 36.98 5.86
C THR A 72 -15.09 37.12 6.90
N ARG A 73 -13.80 37.30 6.54
CA ARG A 73 -12.73 37.40 7.55
C ARG A 73 -11.64 38.43 7.25
N ASP A 74 -11.98 39.70 7.48
CA ASP A 74 -11.05 40.84 7.62
C ASP A 74 -10.32 40.88 9.00
N GLN A 75 -10.28 39.78 9.77
CA GLN A 75 -9.78 39.80 11.15
C GLN A 75 -8.88 38.62 11.53
N MET A 76 -8.01 38.16 10.62
CA MET A 76 -6.94 37.24 11.03
C MET A 76 -5.77 38.03 11.62
N VAL A 77 -5.68 38.00 12.96
CA VAL A 77 -4.51 38.52 13.69
C VAL A 77 -3.35 37.56 13.42
N ILE A 78 -2.42 37.97 12.57
CA ILE A 78 -1.19 37.23 12.31
C ILE A 78 -0.47 37.06 13.66
N PRO A 79 -0.11 35.82 14.08
CA PRO A 79 0.68 35.64 15.29
C PRO A 79 1.99 36.42 15.18
N ARG A 80 2.41 37.08 16.26
CA ARG A 80 3.67 37.85 16.26
C ARG A 80 4.84 36.97 15.81
N ASP A 81 5.72 37.54 15.00
CA ASP A 81 6.94 36.90 14.46
C ASP A 81 6.71 35.72 13.49
N VAL A 82 5.52 35.60 12.89
CA VAL A 82 5.22 34.61 11.85
C VAL A 82 5.22 35.27 10.46
N PRO A 83 6.06 34.82 9.50
CA PRO A 83 6.06 35.34 8.13
C PRO A 83 4.69 35.16 7.44
N PRO A 84 4.22 36.12 6.63
CA PRO A 84 2.91 36.04 5.95
C PRO A 84 2.89 35.02 4.79
N THR A 85 3.96 34.22 4.63
CA THR A 85 4.18 33.30 3.51
C THR A 85 3.02 32.34 3.26
N PHE A 86 2.31 31.92 4.31
CA PHE A 86 1.22 30.93 4.24
C PHE A 86 -0.17 31.51 4.50
N ASN A 87 -0.30 32.84 4.55
CA ASN A 87 -1.59 33.50 4.84
C ASN A 87 -2.67 33.12 3.79
N ALA A 88 -2.28 32.91 2.54
CA ALA A 88 -3.22 32.53 1.47
C ALA A 88 -3.89 31.17 1.68
N ILE A 89 -3.28 30.27 2.46
CA ILE A 89 -3.79 28.93 2.75
C ILE A 89 -4.36 28.81 4.17
N ASP A 90 -4.21 29.82 5.03
CA ASP A 90 -4.69 29.76 6.40
C ASP A 90 -6.23 29.67 6.46
N ALA A 91 -6.74 28.69 7.22
CA ALA A 91 -8.13 28.21 7.29
C ALA A 91 -8.75 27.74 5.94
N LYS A 92 -8.00 27.82 4.83
CA LYS A 92 -8.45 27.51 3.47
C LYS A 92 -7.76 26.30 2.87
N TRP A 93 -6.68 25.82 3.49
CA TRP A 93 -5.89 24.70 3.02
C TRP A 93 -6.72 23.42 3.07
N LYS A 94 -6.97 22.84 1.90
CA LYS A 94 -7.74 21.60 1.72
C LYS A 94 -6.86 20.56 1.02
N PRO A 95 -7.05 19.27 1.30
CA PRO A 95 -6.38 18.23 0.55
C PRO A 95 -6.87 18.25 -0.90
N PHE A 96 -5.96 18.01 -1.84
CA PHE A 96 -6.30 17.96 -3.27
C PHE A 96 -6.63 16.55 -3.75
N LEU A 97 -6.25 15.54 -2.97
CA LEU A 97 -6.51 14.13 -3.23
C LEU A 97 -6.75 13.40 -1.90
N HIS A 98 -7.70 12.47 -1.90
CA HIS A 98 -8.03 11.60 -0.78
C HIS A 98 -7.89 10.15 -1.23
N ILE A 99 -7.01 9.40 -0.56
CA ILE A 99 -6.80 7.97 -0.77
C ILE A 99 -7.61 7.24 0.30
N ASN A 100 -8.73 6.65 -0.08
CA ASN A 100 -9.54 5.84 0.82
C ASN A 100 -8.93 4.45 0.94
N VAL A 101 -8.86 3.91 2.16
CA VAL A 101 -8.32 2.58 2.41
C VAL A 101 -9.49 1.59 2.58
N PHE A 102 -10.16 1.33 1.47
CA PHE A 102 -11.41 0.56 1.44
C PHE A 102 -11.25 -0.87 1.94
N ARG A 103 -12.29 -1.41 2.59
CA ARG A 103 -12.45 -2.85 2.80
C ARG A 103 -13.24 -3.50 1.66
N PRO A 104 -12.89 -4.72 1.25
CA PRO A 104 -13.67 -5.46 0.24
C PRO A 104 -15.10 -5.82 0.69
N GLU A 105 -15.35 -5.84 2.00
CA GLU A 105 -16.62 -6.23 2.62
C GLU A 105 -17.42 -4.98 3.05
N ASN A 106 -18.71 -5.12 3.39
CA ASN A 106 -19.55 -4.05 3.99
C ASN A 106 -19.07 -3.60 5.40
N ALA A 107 -17.83 -3.88 5.74
CA ALA A 107 -17.15 -3.44 6.95
C ALA A 107 -16.71 -1.98 6.81
N PRO A 108 -16.55 -1.24 7.93
CA PRO A 108 -15.94 0.07 7.89
C PRO A 108 -14.54 -0.01 7.28
N ASP A 109 -14.16 1.04 6.54
CA ASP A 109 -12.84 1.16 5.92
C ASP A 109 -11.71 1.03 6.94
N HIS A 110 -10.52 0.63 6.48
CA HIS A 110 -9.37 0.52 7.37
C HIS A 110 -8.96 1.89 7.90
N CYS A 111 -8.62 1.98 9.19
CA CYS A 111 -8.09 3.19 9.82
C CYS A 111 -6.56 3.22 9.74
N PRO A 112 -5.95 4.10 8.91
CA PRO A 112 -4.50 4.15 8.75
C PRO A 112 -3.77 4.72 9.97
N THR A 113 -2.62 4.15 10.32
CA THR A 113 -1.73 4.65 11.38
C THR A 113 -0.38 5.11 10.85
N CYS A 114 0.07 4.53 9.74
CA CYS A 114 1.29 4.92 9.03
C CYS A 114 1.27 4.40 7.60
N PHE A 115 2.13 4.94 6.73
CA PHE A 115 2.24 4.49 5.35
C PHE A 115 3.65 4.71 4.80
N CYS A 116 3.95 4.06 3.68
CA CYS A 116 5.17 4.35 2.92
C CYS A 116 4.97 4.19 1.40
N ILE A 117 5.58 5.11 0.65
CA ILE A 117 5.66 5.09 -0.82
C ILE A 117 7.05 4.63 -1.28
N ARG A 118 7.17 4.23 -2.55
CA ARG A 118 8.46 3.77 -3.12
C ARG A 118 9.44 4.90 -3.37
N GLU A 119 8.94 6.04 -3.85
CA GLU A 119 9.77 7.20 -4.17
C GLU A 119 10.34 7.85 -2.91
N ARG A 120 11.63 8.19 -2.94
CA ARG A 120 12.36 8.71 -1.78
C ARG A 120 13.09 9.99 -2.11
N GLN A 121 13.22 10.83 -1.09
CA GLN A 121 14.01 12.05 -1.20
C GLN A 121 15.46 11.73 -1.54
N GLY A 122 15.98 12.39 -2.59
CA GLY A 122 17.39 12.29 -3.02
C GLY A 122 17.65 11.27 -4.13
N ASP A 123 16.88 10.19 -4.24
CA ASP A 123 16.92 9.29 -5.40
C ASP A 123 16.14 9.94 -6.54
N ARG A 124 16.81 10.13 -7.69
CA ARG A 124 16.21 10.75 -8.89
C ARG A 124 16.39 9.89 -10.13
N SER A 125 16.72 8.61 -9.94
CA SER A 125 16.95 7.66 -11.02
C SER A 125 15.77 7.57 -12.00
N VAL A 126 14.54 7.77 -11.52
CA VAL A 126 13.33 7.78 -12.36
C VAL A 126 13.34 8.89 -13.41
N LEU A 127 13.98 10.04 -13.15
CA LEU A 127 14.07 11.13 -14.12
C LEU A 127 15.02 10.80 -15.28
N GLU A 128 16.00 9.92 -15.04
CA GLU A 128 17.01 9.51 -16.03
C GLU A 128 16.53 8.38 -16.94
N LEU A 129 15.30 7.88 -16.74
CA LEU A 129 14.68 6.92 -17.66
C LEU A 129 14.59 7.52 -19.07
N LYS A 130 15.01 6.76 -20.08
CA LYS A 130 15.01 7.21 -21.49
C LYS A 130 13.67 7.80 -21.94
N SER A 131 12.55 7.24 -21.47
CA SER A 131 11.22 7.76 -21.78
C SER A 131 10.97 9.13 -21.14
N ASN A 132 11.35 9.33 -19.88
CA ASN A 132 11.19 10.59 -19.16
C ASN A 132 12.13 11.68 -19.68
N VAL A 133 13.38 11.33 -20.03
CA VAL A 133 14.32 12.25 -20.69
C VAL A 133 13.76 12.74 -22.03
N LYS A 134 13.21 11.82 -22.84
CA LYS A 134 12.56 12.17 -24.11
C LYS A 134 11.38 13.12 -23.88
N LYS A 135 10.47 12.77 -22.95
CA LYS A 135 9.32 13.62 -22.58
C LYS A 135 9.75 15.04 -22.17
N ARG A 136 10.86 15.14 -21.44
CA ARG A 136 11.41 16.42 -21.01
C ARG A 136 11.94 17.23 -22.18
N ILE A 137 12.73 16.63 -23.08
CA ILE A 137 13.25 17.29 -24.29
C ILE A 137 12.08 17.75 -25.18
N ASP A 138 11.09 16.87 -25.40
CA ASP A 138 9.89 17.19 -26.18
C ASP A 138 9.12 18.37 -25.54
N SER A 139 9.09 18.46 -24.21
CA SER A 139 8.45 19.56 -23.46
C SER A 139 9.26 20.86 -23.44
N GLU A 140 10.59 20.80 -23.60
CA GLU A 140 11.47 21.98 -23.69
C GLU A 140 11.46 22.58 -25.11
N ASN A 141 11.20 21.75 -26.13
CA ASN A 141 11.13 22.16 -27.53
C ASN A 141 9.76 22.70 -27.98
N ASP A 142 8.72 22.75 -27.13
CA ASP A 142 7.40 23.34 -27.45
C ASP A 142 7.45 24.88 -27.28
N PRO A 143 7.45 25.67 -28.37
CA PRO A 143 7.53 27.13 -28.31
C PRO A 143 6.27 27.80 -27.71
N ASN A 144 5.17 27.06 -27.48
CA ASN A 144 3.92 27.57 -26.92
C ASN A 144 3.74 27.28 -25.41
N ARG A 145 4.84 27.15 -24.65
CA ARG A 145 4.77 26.77 -23.23
C ARG A 145 4.52 27.97 -22.30
N ILE A 146 3.26 28.15 -21.91
CA ILE A 146 2.88 28.94 -20.72
C ILE A 146 2.42 27.97 -19.62
N GLY A 147 3.29 27.73 -18.63
CA GLY A 147 2.96 27.02 -17.37
C GLY A 147 3.08 25.48 -17.37
N LEU A 148 2.73 24.90 -16.21
CA LEU A 148 2.62 23.46 -15.89
C LEU A 148 1.69 22.57 -16.76
N PRO A 149 0.62 23.04 -17.46
CA PRO A 149 -0.44 22.16 -17.97
C PRO A 149 -0.08 21.16 -19.08
N LYS A 150 1.11 21.22 -19.68
CA LYS A 150 1.49 20.40 -20.84
C LYS A 150 2.55 19.32 -20.57
N ALA A 151 3.07 19.23 -19.35
CA ALA A 151 4.02 18.17 -19.02
C ALA A 151 3.32 16.81 -19.12
N GLN A 152 4.02 15.80 -19.62
CA GLN A 152 3.53 14.42 -19.59
C GLN A 152 3.84 13.79 -18.23
N PRO A 153 2.99 12.87 -17.72
CA PRO A 153 3.29 12.14 -16.49
C PRO A 153 4.60 11.35 -16.59
N LEU A 154 5.29 11.21 -15.48
CA LEU A 154 6.50 10.39 -15.38
C LEU A 154 6.16 8.90 -15.51
N ASP A 155 6.95 8.18 -16.32
CA ASP A 155 6.92 6.71 -16.35
C ASP A 155 7.77 6.14 -15.22
N GLY A 156 7.45 4.92 -14.79
CA GLY A 156 8.27 4.17 -13.83
C GLY A 156 8.07 4.54 -12.36
N ILE A 157 7.23 5.55 -12.07
CA ILE A 157 6.79 5.86 -10.71
C ILE A 157 5.79 4.79 -10.27
N ASN A 158 6.05 4.19 -9.11
CA ASN A 158 5.11 3.27 -8.48
C ASN A 158 4.05 4.07 -7.72
N THR A 159 2.78 3.91 -8.10
CA THR A 159 1.64 4.63 -7.52
C THR A 159 0.94 3.87 -6.39
N ASN A 160 1.52 2.78 -5.93
CA ASN A 160 1.01 2.03 -4.81
C ASN A 160 1.68 2.45 -3.50
N VAL A 161 0.86 2.51 -2.45
CA VAL A 161 1.26 2.81 -1.09
C VAL A 161 1.02 1.59 -0.20
N PHE A 162 2.00 1.29 0.65
CA PHE A 162 1.80 0.36 1.76
C PHE A 162 1.28 1.14 2.96
N VAL A 163 0.22 0.65 3.58
CA VAL A 163 -0.47 1.28 4.71
C VAL A 163 -0.52 0.29 5.86
N GLY A 164 -0.08 0.75 7.02
CA GLY A 164 -0.32 0.08 8.30
C GLY A 164 -1.58 0.65 8.94
N THR A 165 -2.37 -0.20 9.56
CA THR A 165 -3.68 0.16 10.13
C THR A 165 -3.74 -0.06 11.64
N GLU A 166 -4.75 0.52 12.27
CA GLU A 166 -5.02 0.39 13.70
C GLU A 166 -5.38 -1.05 14.11
N ASP A 167 -5.98 -1.82 13.20
CA ASP A 167 -6.38 -3.22 13.45
C ASP A 167 -5.23 -4.23 13.25
N GLY A 168 -4.03 -3.77 12.84
CA GLY A 168 -2.90 -4.66 12.58
C GLY A 168 -2.83 -5.21 11.15
N ASP A 169 -3.68 -4.69 10.25
CA ASP A 169 -3.70 -5.06 8.84
C ASP A 169 -2.70 -4.25 8.02
N ILE A 170 -2.03 -4.92 7.09
CA ILE A 170 -1.18 -4.30 6.07
C ILE A 170 -1.98 -4.22 4.78
N VAL A 171 -2.12 -3.02 4.25
CA VAL A 171 -2.89 -2.75 3.04
C VAL A 171 -1.98 -2.21 1.94
N TYR A 172 -2.13 -2.69 0.72
CA TYR A 172 -1.40 -2.23 -0.46
C TYR A 172 -2.37 -1.76 -1.53
N VAL A 173 -2.40 -0.45 -1.77
CA VAL A 173 -3.43 0.21 -2.58
C VAL A 173 -2.81 1.23 -3.54
N ASP A 174 -3.38 1.36 -4.74
CA ASP A 174 -3.00 2.38 -5.72
C ASP A 174 -3.70 3.72 -5.37
N TRP A 175 -2.94 4.81 -5.31
CA TRP A 175 -3.51 6.12 -5.02
C TRP A 175 -4.15 6.80 -6.23
N VAL A 176 -3.91 6.32 -7.45
CA VAL A 176 -4.47 6.91 -8.67
C VAL A 176 -5.97 6.58 -8.74
N PRO A 177 -6.87 7.59 -8.67
CA PRO A 177 -8.30 7.33 -8.69
C PRO A 177 -8.75 6.76 -10.04
N GLN A 178 -9.52 5.68 -9.98
CA GLN A 178 -10.14 5.07 -11.15
C GLN A 178 -11.64 5.37 -11.16
N LYS A 179 -12.24 5.31 -12.35
CA LYS A 179 -13.69 5.51 -12.49
C LYS A 179 -14.40 4.26 -11.97
N ASP A 180 -15.14 4.40 -10.89
CA ASP A 180 -16.00 3.35 -10.38
C ASP A 180 -17.12 3.05 -11.40
N VAL A 181 -17.29 1.77 -11.72
CA VAL A 181 -18.30 1.27 -12.67
C VAL A 181 -19.71 1.57 -12.18
N LYS A 182 -19.95 1.51 -10.86
CA LYS A 182 -21.29 1.69 -10.26
C LYS A 182 -21.67 3.15 -10.10
N THR A 183 -20.75 3.98 -9.60
CA THR A 183 -21.06 5.38 -9.23
C THR A 183 -20.65 6.38 -10.31
N ALA A 184 -19.87 5.96 -11.31
CA ALA A 184 -19.21 6.81 -12.31
C ALA A 184 -18.29 7.91 -11.71
N LYS A 185 -18.10 7.92 -10.39
CA LYS A 185 -17.19 8.82 -9.68
C LYS A 185 -15.77 8.28 -9.76
N ARG A 186 -14.79 9.19 -9.78
CA ARG A 186 -13.38 8.82 -9.64
C ARG A 186 -13.08 8.65 -8.15
N GLN A 187 -12.67 7.47 -7.76
CA GLN A 187 -12.28 7.15 -6.38
C GLN A 187 -11.10 6.19 -6.36
N THR A 188 -10.48 6.03 -5.20
CA THR A 188 -9.42 5.05 -4.97
C THR A 188 -9.91 3.65 -5.35
N THR A 189 -9.04 2.80 -5.90
CA THR A 189 -9.42 1.40 -6.16
C THR A 189 -9.52 0.62 -4.87
N LEU A 190 -10.17 -0.55 -4.92
CA LEU A 190 -9.99 -1.54 -3.86
C LEU A 190 -8.50 -1.88 -3.69
N PRO A 191 -8.05 -2.20 -2.47
CA PRO A 191 -6.68 -2.62 -2.25
C PRO A 191 -6.33 -3.84 -3.11
N SER A 192 -5.15 -3.79 -3.72
CA SER A 192 -4.59 -4.92 -4.47
C SER A 192 -4.13 -6.07 -3.56
N PHE A 193 -3.87 -5.76 -2.28
CA PHE A 193 -3.50 -6.74 -1.28
C PHE A 193 -3.86 -6.23 0.12
N VAL A 194 -4.36 -7.14 0.96
CA VAL A 194 -4.62 -6.94 2.38
C VAL A 194 -4.11 -8.18 3.12
N ALA A 195 -3.36 -7.97 4.20
CA ALA A 195 -2.95 -9.05 5.09
C ALA A 195 -3.20 -8.70 6.55
N GLN A 196 -4.02 -9.53 7.20
CA GLN A 196 -4.20 -9.52 8.64
C GLN A 196 -3.06 -10.29 9.28
N HIS A 197 -2.11 -9.59 9.89
CA HIS A 197 -0.87 -10.21 10.37
C HIS A 197 -0.49 -9.80 11.79
N HIS A 198 -0.59 -8.51 12.10
CA HIS A 198 -0.23 -8.02 13.43
C HIS A 198 -1.43 -8.12 14.38
N ASP A 199 -1.13 -8.28 15.67
CA ASP A 199 -2.09 -8.44 16.76
C ASP A 199 -2.46 -7.12 17.44
N GLY A 200 -2.18 -6.00 16.78
CA GLY A 200 -2.49 -4.66 17.25
C GLY A 200 -2.01 -3.59 16.27
N PRO A 201 -2.17 -2.30 16.61
CA PRO A 201 -1.87 -1.19 15.72
C PRO A 201 -0.46 -1.25 15.14
N ILE A 202 -0.35 -1.02 13.83
CA ILE A 202 0.96 -0.89 13.18
C ILE A 202 1.53 0.47 13.53
N SER A 203 2.68 0.48 14.19
CA SER A 203 3.38 1.70 14.63
C SER A 203 4.41 2.17 13.60
N TYR A 204 4.87 1.29 12.71
CA TYR A 204 5.85 1.62 11.69
C TYR A 204 5.72 0.71 10.48
N ILE A 205 5.73 1.31 9.29
CA ILE A 205 5.87 0.60 8.02
C ILE A 205 6.81 1.38 7.09
N ALA A 206 7.84 0.72 6.56
CA ALA A 206 8.77 1.37 5.66
C ALA A 206 9.47 0.40 4.72
N ARG A 207 9.72 0.87 3.50
CA ARG A 207 10.55 0.19 2.50
C ARG A 207 12.04 0.24 2.87
N SER A 208 12.77 -0.82 2.56
CA SER A 208 14.22 -0.88 2.74
C SER A 208 14.91 0.19 1.89
N PRO A 209 15.91 0.91 2.43
CA PRO A 209 16.62 1.91 1.67
C PRO A 209 17.44 1.36 0.49
N PHE A 210 17.68 0.05 0.47
CA PHE A 210 18.54 -0.62 -0.50
C PHE A 210 17.78 -1.59 -1.40
N LEU A 211 16.66 -2.13 -0.93
CA LEU A 211 15.77 -3.03 -1.67
C LEU A 211 14.34 -2.48 -1.57
N PRO A 212 13.95 -1.53 -2.44
CA PRO A 212 12.68 -0.81 -2.31
C PRO A 212 11.44 -1.71 -2.31
N GLU A 213 11.52 -2.91 -2.86
CA GLU A 213 10.49 -3.94 -2.83
C GLU A 213 10.32 -4.61 -1.45
N VAL A 214 11.31 -4.55 -0.57
CA VAL A 214 11.26 -5.15 0.78
C VAL A 214 10.70 -4.13 1.77
N VAL A 215 9.72 -4.54 2.56
CA VAL A 215 9.01 -3.68 3.53
C VAL A 215 9.15 -4.27 4.93
N LEU A 216 9.55 -3.45 5.91
CA LEU A 216 9.48 -3.76 7.33
C LEU A 216 8.18 -3.18 7.90
N CYS A 217 7.44 -4.02 8.61
CA CYS A 217 6.24 -3.65 9.34
C CYS A 217 6.40 -4.02 10.82
N VAL A 218 6.01 -3.12 11.72
CA VAL A 218 6.13 -3.27 13.17
C VAL A 218 4.78 -2.90 13.78
N GLY A 219 4.17 -3.83 14.52
CA GLY A 219 2.83 -3.64 15.08
C GLY A 219 2.53 -4.63 16.18
N GLY A 220 1.76 -4.19 17.17
CA GLY A 220 1.40 -4.98 18.35
C GLY A 220 2.63 -5.57 19.06
N PHE A 221 2.75 -6.90 19.05
CA PHE A 221 3.83 -7.65 19.69
C PHE A 221 4.73 -8.35 18.67
N SER A 222 4.83 -7.87 17.43
CA SER A 222 5.74 -8.48 16.44
C SER A 222 6.22 -7.50 15.38
N TRP A 223 7.31 -7.87 14.70
CA TRP A 223 7.70 -7.26 13.43
C TRP A 223 7.69 -8.31 12.32
N SER A 224 7.49 -7.86 11.09
CA SER A 224 7.42 -8.70 9.91
C SER A 224 8.07 -8.05 8.69
N LEU A 225 8.67 -8.88 7.83
CA LEU A 225 9.26 -8.47 6.55
C LEU A 225 8.42 -9.00 5.39
N TRP A 226 8.16 -8.11 4.44
CA TRP A 226 7.34 -8.36 3.27
C TRP A 226 8.12 -8.03 2.01
N LYS A 227 7.67 -8.57 0.87
CA LYS A 227 8.18 -8.20 -0.44
C LYS A 227 7.01 -7.84 -1.35
N GLU A 228 7.09 -6.68 -1.98
CA GLU A 228 6.14 -6.22 -2.99
C GLU A 228 5.96 -7.29 -4.08
N GLY A 229 4.71 -7.56 -4.45
CA GLY A 229 4.34 -8.59 -5.41
C GLY A 229 4.22 -10.01 -4.82
N ILE A 230 4.62 -10.24 -3.56
CA ILE A 230 4.45 -11.52 -2.88
C ILE A 230 3.21 -11.47 -1.98
N THR A 231 2.09 -12.03 -2.45
CA THR A 231 0.81 -12.03 -1.73
C THR A 231 0.62 -13.22 -0.79
N SER A 232 1.56 -14.16 -0.81
CA SER A 232 1.47 -15.41 -0.03
C SER A 232 1.68 -15.22 1.49
N GLY A 233 2.02 -14.01 1.96
CA GLY A 233 2.28 -13.69 3.36
C GLY A 233 3.68 -13.12 3.61
N ALA A 234 3.99 -12.81 4.88
CA ALA A 234 5.30 -12.32 5.29
C ALA A 234 6.42 -13.32 4.96
N LEU A 235 7.59 -12.80 4.55
CA LEU A 235 8.80 -13.58 4.32
C LEU A 235 9.42 -14.05 5.64
N LEU A 236 9.50 -13.11 6.59
CA LEU A 236 10.04 -13.34 7.93
C LEU A 236 9.16 -12.60 8.93
N CYS A 237 9.01 -13.17 10.11
CA CYS A 237 8.37 -12.51 11.26
C CYS A 237 9.12 -12.88 12.53
N SER A 238 9.07 -11.97 13.51
CA SER A 238 9.57 -12.26 14.84
C SER A 238 8.68 -13.27 15.54
N ALA A 239 9.23 -13.94 16.56
CA ALA A 239 8.37 -14.51 17.59
C ALA A 239 7.56 -13.38 18.26
N PRO A 240 6.35 -13.67 18.77
CA PRO A 240 5.60 -12.71 19.56
C PRO A 240 6.42 -12.26 20.77
N TYR A 241 6.54 -10.95 20.93
CA TYR A 241 7.23 -10.33 22.05
C TYR A 241 6.38 -10.41 23.31
N VAL A 242 7.05 -10.42 24.48
CA VAL A 242 6.39 -10.26 25.78
C VAL A 242 6.02 -8.79 26.04
N LYS A 243 6.80 -7.86 25.47
CA LYS A 243 6.63 -6.41 25.59
C LYS A 243 6.40 -5.84 24.20
N ALA A 244 5.34 -5.04 24.04
CA ALA A 244 4.94 -4.51 22.75
C ALA A 244 6.07 -3.73 22.07
N VAL A 245 6.12 -3.86 20.75
CA VAL A 245 7.00 -3.06 19.89
C VAL A 245 6.30 -1.75 19.55
N THR A 246 7.05 -0.65 19.55
CA THR A 246 6.52 0.72 19.51
C THR A 246 7.00 1.52 18.31
N GLY A 247 7.88 0.94 17.50
CA GLY A 247 8.40 1.55 16.29
C GLY A 247 9.59 0.78 15.73
N GLY A 248 9.97 1.14 14.51
CA GLY A 248 11.10 0.56 13.80
C GLY A 248 11.88 1.62 13.04
N LEU A 249 13.06 1.22 12.54
CA LEU A 249 13.85 2.05 11.63
C LEU A 249 14.80 1.18 10.81
N TRP A 250 14.83 1.35 9.49
CA TRP A 250 15.88 0.77 8.66
C TRP A 250 17.22 1.49 8.86
N SER A 251 18.33 0.76 8.85
CA SER A 251 19.65 1.39 8.76
C SER A 251 19.80 2.10 7.41
N PRO A 252 20.18 3.39 7.37
CA PRO A 252 20.46 4.08 6.11
C PRO A 252 21.83 3.69 5.53
N THR A 253 22.64 2.94 6.28
CA THR A 253 24.05 2.66 5.94
C THR A 253 24.34 1.19 5.65
N ARG A 254 23.47 0.27 6.06
CA ARG A 254 23.66 -1.18 5.90
C ARG A 254 22.35 -1.84 5.49
N PRO A 255 22.32 -2.66 4.42
CA PRO A 255 21.09 -3.26 3.89
C PRO A 255 20.49 -4.34 4.78
N SER A 256 21.29 -5.04 5.59
CA SER A 256 20.80 -6.13 6.44
C SER A 256 20.29 -5.66 7.81
N VAL A 257 20.52 -4.39 8.17
CA VAL A 257 20.32 -3.89 9.53
C VAL A 257 19.06 -3.05 9.65
N PHE A 258 18.28 -3.35 10.68
CA PHE A 258 17.16 -2.51 11.13
C PHE A 258 17.10 -2.49 12.65
N TYR A 259 16.30 -1.57 13.18
CA TYR A 259 16.18 -1.32 14.60
C TYR A 259 14.72 -1.41 15.01
N ILE A 260 14.48 -1.90 16.23
CA ILE A 260 13.15 -2.01 16.84
C ILE A 260 13.20 -1.36 18.22
N ILE A 261 12.19 -0.55 18.56
CA ILE A 261 12.03 0.01 19.89
C ILE A 261 10.81 -0.59 20.59
N ARG A 262 10.90 -0.75 21.91
CA ARG A 262 9.88 -1.44 22.71
C ARG A 262 9.33 -0.56 23.82
N CYS A 263 8.17 -0.97 24.32
CA CYS A 263 7.47 -0.26 25.40
C CYS A 263 8.15 -0.37 26.78
N ASP A 264 9.16 -1.23 26.93
CA ASP A 264 9.94 -1.41 28.15
C ASP A 264 11.28 -0.66 28.13
N GLY A 265 11.46 0.28 27.20
CA GLY A 265 12.65 1.12 27.18
C GLY A 265 13.85 0.52 26.44
N VAL A 266 13.65 -0.59 25.72
CA VAL A 266 14.73 -1.33 25.04
C VAL A 266 14.77 -1.03 23.54
N LEU A 267 15.99 -0.78 23.05
CA LEU A 267 16.34 -0.67 21.64
C LEU A 267 17.01 -1.97 21.20
N GLU A 268 16.50 -2.57 20.13
CA GLU A 268 17.07 -3.75 19.50
C GLU A 268 17.68 -3.39 18.14
N SER A 269 18.83 -3.99 17.83
CA SER A 269 19.43 -3.96 16.50
C SER A 269 19.40 -5.36 15.92
N TRP A 270 18.79 -5.49 14.74
CA TRP A 270 18.66 -6.72 13.98
C TRP A 270 19.64 -6.69 12.80
N ASP A 271 20.20 -7.85 12.45
CA ASP A 271 21.04 -8.02 11.25
C ASP A 271 20.66 -9.32 10.57
N LEU A 272 20.00 -9.22 9.41
CA LEU A 272 19.47 -10.35 8.64
C LEU A 272 20.55 -11.36 8.19
N LEU A 273 21.81 -10.93 8.14
CA LEU A 273 22.94 -11.78 7.75
C LEU A 273 23.69 -12.37 8.95
N ASP A 274 23.36 -11.96 10.17
CA ASP A 274 23.90 -12.53 11.42
C ASP A 274 22.87 -13.48 12.06
N LYS A 275 21.73 -12.92 12.51
CA LYS A 275 20.67 -13.67 13.20
C LYS A 275 19.30 -13.13 12.86
N THR A 276 18.37 -14.05 12.62
CA THR A 276 16.96 -13.73 12.26
C THR A 276 15.95 -14.20 13.30
N HIS A 277 16.38 -14.99 14.28
CA HIS A 277 15.52 -15.50 15.37
C HIS A 277 15.63 -14.68 16.65
N GLU A 278 16.65 -13.83 16.78
CA GLU A 278 16.89 -12.93 17.92
C GLU A 278 17.67 -11.69 17.45
N PRO A 279 17.59 -10.55 18.17
CA PRO A 279 18.34 -9.36 17.83
C PRO A 279 19.86 -9.56 18.03
N ALA A 280 20.65 -8.93 17.17
CA ALA A 280 22.12 -8.94 17.26
C ALA A 280 22.64 -8.11 18.45
N LEU A 281 21.89 -7.07 18.85
CA LEU A 281 22.19 -6.24 20.02
C LEU A 281 20.88 -5.80 20.69
N MET A 282 20.84 -5.87 22.02
CA MET A 282 19.79 -5.26 22.83
C MET A 282 20.41 -4.27 23.81
N GLN A 283 19.85 -3.07 23.88
CA GLN A 283 20.29 -2.02 24.79
C GLN A 283 19.09 -1.46 25.56
N SER A 284 19.15 -1.49 26.90
CA SER A 284 18.20 -0.75 27.74
C SER A 284 18.56 0.74 27.71
N VAL A 285 17.67 1.54 27.13
CA VAL A 285 17.87 2.97 26.88
C VAL A 285 17.12 3.80 27.91
N SER A 286 15.89 3.43 28.25
CA SER A 286 15.07 4.11 29.26
C SER A 286 14.42 3.09 30.21
N ALA A 287 13.90 3.56 31.33
CA ALA A 287 13.01 2.77 32.21
C ALA A 287 11.54 2.85 31.75
N SER A 288 11.24 3.72 30.79
CA SER A 288 9.91 3.99 30.28
C SER A 288 9.80 3.66 28.79
N SER A 289 8.57 3.60 28.27
CA SER A 289 8.30 3.28 26.87
C SER A 289 9.06 4.19 25.92
N LEU A 290 9.79 3.58 24.99
CA LEU A 290 10.31 4.31 23.84
C LEU A 290 9.14 4.63 22.91
N THR A 291 9.18 5.78 22.25
CA THR A 291 8.07 6.29 21.44
C THR A 291 8.52 6.84 20.09
N ALA A 292 9.80 7.17 19.93
CA ALA A 292 10.34 7.72 18.69
C ALA A 292 11.76 7.20 18.44
N LEU A 293 12.06 6.92 17.18
CA LEU A 293 13.38 6.51 16.71
C LEU A 293 13.73 7.25 15.41
N SER A 294 14.94 7.79 15.34
CA SER A 294 15.46 8.43 14.13
C SER A 294 16.96 8.19 14.01
N SER A 295 17.49 8.24 12.77
CA SER A 295 18.93 8.13 12.53
C SER A 295 19.47 9.35 11.78
N LYS A 296 20.75 9.65 12.04
CA LYS A 296 21.51 10.64 11.29
C LYS A 296 22.92 10.14 11.06
N VAL A 297 23.36 10.18 9.80
CA VAL A 297 24.75 9.96 9.42
C VAL A 297 25.41 11.31 9.19
N GLU A 298 26.56 11.51 9.82
CA GLU A 298 27.36 12.74 9.68
C GLU A 298 28.85 12.35 9.61
N GLY A 299 29.41 12.46 8.40
CA GLY A 299 30.77 11.98 8.11
C GLY A 299 30.91 10.49 8.46
N LYS A 300 31.81 10.16 9.40
CA LYS A 300 32.04 8.78 9.86
C LYS A 300 31.17 8.36 11.07
N LYS A 301 30.39 9.28 11.62
CA LYS A 301 29.52 9.03 12.77
C LYS A 301 28.12 8.69 12.29
N HIS A 302 27.52 7.72 12.94
CA HIS A 302 26.14 7.32 12.73
C HIS A 302 25.47 7.37 14.10
N TYR A 303 24.48 8.25 14.23
CA TYR A 303 23.73 8.50 15.45
C TYR A 303 22.33 7.90 15.36
N LEU A 304 21.85 7.36 16.48
CA LEU A 304 20.45 7.02 16.69
C LEU A 304 19.89 7.92 17.79
N ALA A 305 18.81 8.64 17.48
CA ALA A 305 18.04 9.44 18.41
C ALA A 305 16.83 8.63 18.87
N VAL A 306 16.69 8.43 20.18
CA VAL A 306 15.62 7.67 20.80
C VAL A 306 14.88 8.57 21.77
N GLY A 307 13.56 8.70 21.58
CA GLY A 307 12.66 9.42 22.49
C GLY A 307 11.86 8.44 23.35
N ASP A 308 11.58 8.84 24.60
CA ASP A 308 10.66 8.11 25.48
C ASP A 308 9.36 8.88 25.77
N MET A 309 8.41 8.20 26.41
CA MET A 309 7.08 8.74 26.74
C MET A 309 7.10 9.93 27.72
N HIS A 310 8.22 10.19 28.40
CA HIS A 310 8.38 11.35 29.28
C HIS A 310 9.03 12.54 28.57
N GLY A 311 9.28 12.42 27.26
CA GLY A 311 9.91 13.46 26.46
C GLY A 311 11.44 13.49 26.60
N THR A 312 12.06 12.44 27.15
CA THR A 312 13.51 12.35 27.22
C THR A 312 14.07 11.94 25.86
N LEU A 313 15.01 12.72 25.34
CA LEU A 313 15.76 12.37 24.14
C LEU A 313 17.15 11.84 24.53
N LYS A 314 17.50 10.66 24.02
CA LYS A 314 18.84 10.08 24.11
C LYS A 314 19.43 9.89 22.73
N VAL A 315 20.69 10.30 22.55
CA VAL A 315 21.43 10.12 21.29
C VAL A 315 22.54 9.11 21.51
N LEU A 316 22.50 8.02 20.74
CA LEU A 316 23.43 6.89 20.80
C LEU A 316 24.32 6.87 19.57
N LEU A 317 25.55 6.39 19.72
CA LEU A 317 26.44 6.11 18.60
C LEU A 317 26.29 4.67 18.15
N VAL A 318 26.04 4.48 16.86
CA VAL A 318 25.94 3.14 16.25
C VAL A 318 27.34 2.49 16.25
N PRO A 319 27.48 1.29 16.82
CA PRO A 319 28.72 0.52 16.81
C PRO A 319 29.24 0.28 15.40
N HIS A 320 30.56 0.13 15.26
CA HIS A 320 31.21 -0.09 13.96
C HIS A 320 30.59 -1.25 13.15
N ARG A 321 30.28 -2.37 13.82
CA ARG A 321 29.67 -3.56 13.20
C ARG A 321 28.34 -3.25 12.51
N LEU A 322 27.54 -2.32 13.03
CA LEU A 322 26.17 -2.06 12.56
C LEU A 322 26.08 -0.92 11.54
N LYS A 323 27.20 -0.22 11.26
CA LYS A 323 27.21 0.92 10.33
C LYS A 323 28.04 0.74 9.06
N PHE A 324 28.92 -0.25 8.98
CA PHE A 324 29.81 -0.42 7.83
C PHE A 324 29.34 -1.52 6.89
N CYS A 325 28.77 -1.15 5.75
CA CYS A 325 28.37 -2.09 4.69
C CYS A 325 29.60 -2.73 4.03
N GLY A 326 29.65 -4.06 4.01
CA GLY A 326 30.62 -4.82 3.22
C GLY A 326 30.31 -4.74 1.72
N ALA A 327 31.32 -4.95 0.88
CA ALA A 327 31.18 -4.78 -0.58
C ALA A 327 30.07 -5.66 -1.21
N ASN A 328 29.91 -6.90 -0.72
CA ASN A 328 28.93 -7.86 -1.26
C ASN A 328 27.69 -8.00 -0.36
N GLU A 329 27.51 -7.11 0.62
CA GLU A 329 26.45 -7.24 1.61
C GLU A 329 25.06 -7.07 1.00
N LEU A 330 24.91 -6.12 0.07
CA LEU A 330 23.65 -5.92 -0.65
C LEU A 330 23.25 -7.18 -1.42
N GLU A 331 24.18 -7.74 -2.19
CA GLU A 331 23.95 -8.99 -2.94
C GLU A 331 23.61 -10.16 -2.01
N ALA A 332 24.30 -10.27 -0.87
CA ALA A 332 24.01 -11.29 0.13
C ALA A 332 22.59 -11.15 0.72
N VAL A 333 22.14 -9.92 1.00
CA VAL A 333 20.76 -9.67 1.46
C VAL A 333 19.75 -9.99 0.35
N THR A 334 20.00 -9.57 -0.89
CA THR A 334 19.13 -9.91 -2.03
C THR A 334 18.96 -11.42 -2.17
N ASN A 335 20.07 -12.16 -2.17
CA ASN A 335 20.06 -13.63 -2.22
C ASN A 335 19.33 -14.24 -1.02
N TYR A 336 19.46 -13.66 0.18
CA TYR A 336 18.71 -14.10 1.36
C TYR A 336 17.20 -13.93 1.16
N ILE A 337 16.76 -12.75 0.71
CA ILE A 337 15.34 -12.46 0.45
C ILE A 337 14.77 -13.38 -0.62
N ASP A 338 15.48 -13.62 -1.72
CA ASP A 338 15.00 -14.49 -2.79
C ASP A 338 14.87 -15.95 -2.35
N ARG A 339 15.77 -16.44 -1.48
CA ARG A 339 15.61 -17.76 -0.85
C ARG A 339 14.38 -17.82 0.04
N GLU A 340 14.08 -16.77 0.81
CA GLU A 340 12.86 -16.72 1.63
C GLU A 340 11.58 -16.69 0.78
N VAL A 341 11.59 -16.01 -0.36
CA VAL A 341 10.49 -16.05 -1.34
C VAL A 341 10.26 -17.48 -1.84
N GLN A 342 11.33 -18.18 -2.24
CA GLN A 342 11.24 -19.57 -2.69
C GLN A 342 10.77 -20.51 -1.58
N ARG A 343 11.29 -20.35 -0.36
CA ARG A 343 10.87 -21.10 0.83
C ARG A 343 9.38 -20.91 1.09
N ARG A 344 8.88 -19.67 1.02
CA ARG A 344 7.46 -19.36 1.23
C ARG A 344 6.58 -20.02 0.18
N ALA A 345 6.95 -19.91 -1.10
CA ALA A 345 6.22 -20.57 -2.18
C ALA A 345 6.16 -22.09 -1.99
N PHE A 346 7.26 -22.71 -1.58
CA PHE A 346 7.32 -24.13 -1.25
C PHE A 346 6.40 -24.51 -0.07
N VAL A 347 6.42 -23.74 1.02
CA VAL A 347 5.55 -23.98 2.19
C VAL A 347 4.07 -23.92 1.81
N VAL A 348 3.66 -22.92 1.04
CA VAL A 348 2.28 -22.76 0.57
C VAL A 348 1.87 -23.93 -0.32
N SER A 349 2.72 -24.35 -1.26
CA SER A 349 2.45 -25.52 -2.09
C SER A 349 2.27 -26.80 -1.25
N ARG A 350 3.11 -26.99 -0.22
CA ARG A 350 3.00 -28.14 0.68
C ARG A 350 1.74 -28.11 1.53
N TRP A 351 1.34 -26.94 2.03
CA TRP A 351 0.09 -26.79 2.78
C TRP A 351 -1.13 -27.06 1.90
N SER A 352 -1.15 -26.53 0.68
CA SER A 352 -2.20 -26.83 -0.29
C SER A 352 -2.33 -28.34 -0.53
N LYS A 353 -1.22 -29.06 -0.75
CA LYS A 353 -1.26 -30.53 -0.91
C LYS A 353 -1.83 -31.25 0.31
N ARG A 354 -1.39 -30.89 1.52
CA ARG A 354 -1.91 -31.49 2.76
C ARG A 354 -3.40 -31.24 2.94
N GLU A 355 -3.86 -30.05 2.56
CA GLU A 355 -5.28 -29.72 2.65
C GLU A 355 -6.11 -30.53 1.65
N HIS A 356 -5.62 -30.72 0.42
CA HIS A 356 -6.26 -31.61 -0.56
C HIS A 356 -6.30 -33.07 -0.07
N GLU A 357 -5.22 -33.57 0.54
CA GLU A 357 -5.18 -34.91 1.15
C GLU A 357 -6.17 -35.02 2.33
N ARG A 358 -6.27 -33.99 3.18
CA ARG A 358 -7.24 -33.93 4.29
C ARG A 358 -8.68 -33.95 3.78
N ILE A 359 -9.00 -33.13 2.79
CA ILE A 359 -10.34 -33.08 2.18
C ILE A 359 -10.68 -34.41 1.49
N SER A 360 -9.73 -35.00 0.75
CA SER A 360 -9.93 -36.30 0.08
C SER A 360 -10.22 -37.42 1.08
N THR A 361 -9.45 -37.50 2.17
CA THR A 361 -9.66 -38.51 3.22
C THR A 361 -10.94 -38.28 4.02
N GLU A 362 -11.34 -37.02 4.26
CA GLU A 362 -12.61 -36.67 4.90
C GLU A 362 -13.80 -37.06 4.00
N ASN A 363 -13.71 -36.79 2.70
CA ASN A 363 -14.72 -37.19 1.72
C ASN A 363 -14.85 -38.71 1.65
N GLU A 364 -13.74 -39.45 1.64
CA GLU A 364 -13.78 -40.92 1.63
C GLU A 364 -14.40 -41.48 2.91
N LYS A 365 -14.08 -40.90 4.07
CA LYS A 365 -14.74 -41.28 5.34
C LYS A 365 -16.23 -40.97 5.35
N LYS A 366 -16.68 -39.85 4.77
CA LYS A 366 -18.10 -39.51 4.62
C LYS A 366 -18.82 -40.47 3.68
N ARG A 367 -18.16 -40.91 2.59
CA ARG A 367 -18.67 -41.97 1.70
C ARG A 367 -18.82 -43.30 2.43
N LEU A 368 -17.79 -43.73 3.15
CA LEU A 368 -17.78 -44.98 3.91
C LEU A 368 -18.78 -44.99 5.08
N ALA A 369 -19.05 -43.83 5.69
CA ALA A 369 -20.02 -43.69 6.79
C ALA A 369 -21.49 -43.63 6.31
N GLY A 370 -21.76 -43.66 5.00
CA GLY A 370 -23.12 -43.58 4.46
C GLY A 370 -23.82 -42.23 4.68
N ILE A 371 -23.08 -41.19 5.08
CA ILE A 371 -23.59 -39.82 5.32
C ILE A 371 -23.57 -38.99 4.01
N ALA A 372 -23.19 -39.58 2.88
CA ALA A 372 -23.17 -38.92 1.59
C ALA A 372 -24.61 -38.66 1.08
N THR A 373 -25.20 -37.52 1.44
CA THR A 373 -26.23 -36.86 0.62
C THR A 373 -25.56 -36.12 -0.52
N ALA A 374 -25.00 -36.88 -1.44
CA ALA A 374 -24.79 -36.44 -2.81
C ALA A 374 -24.83 -37.74 -3.60
N ALA A 375 -26.02 -38.08 -4.11
CA ALA A 375 -26.08 -39.03 -5.20
C ALA A 375 -25.07 -38.54 -6.24
N GLU A 376 -24.04 -39.34 -6.52
CA GLU A 376 -23.32 -39.17 -7.77
C GLU A 376 -24.40 -39.29 -8.83
N LEU A 377 -24.77 -38.15 -9.42
CA LEU A 377 -25.73 -38.10 -10.52
C LEU A 377 -25.29 -39.18 -11.52
N SER A 378 -26.22 -40.04 -11.92
CA SER A 378 -25.98 -41.05 -12.96
C SER A 378 -25.30 -40.38 -14.16
N GLU A 379 -24.51 -41.10 -14.95
CA GLU A 379 -23.93 -40.52 -16.18
C GLU A 379 -24.99 -39.85 -17.05
N GLU A 380 -26.22 -40.38 -17.06
CA GLU A 380 -27.37 -39.78 -17.74
C GLU A 380 -27.79 -38.44 -17.14
N GLU A 381 -27.83 -38.30 -15.81
CA GLU A 381 -28.20 -37.06 -15.13
C GLU A 381 -27.11 -35.99 -15.27
N LYS A 382 -25.83 -36.39 -15.28
CA LYS A 382 -24.71 -35.49 -15.60
C LYS A 382 -24.81 -35.00 -17.04
N LEU A 383 -25.08 -35.89 -17.98
CA LEU A 383 -25.24 -35.54 -19.40
C LEU A 383 -26.44 -34.61 -19.61
N GLN A 384 -27.53 -34.83 -18.87
CA GLN A 384 -28.72 -33.99 -18.95
C GLN A 384 -28.47 -32.61 -18.36
N LYS A 385 -27.73 -32.50 -17.26
CA LYS A 385 -27.33 -31.21 -16.69
C LYS A 385 -26.38 -30.43 -17.62
N LEU A 386 -25.41 -31.12 -18.24
CA LEU A 386 -24.54 -30.55 -19.27
C LEU A 386 -25.33 -30.06 -20.49
N ARG A 387 -26.38 -30.78 -20.92
CA ARG A 387 -27.27 -30.33 -22.00
C ARG A 387 -28.01 -29.04 -21.62
N VAL A 388 -28.58 -28.98 -20.42
CA VAL A 388 -29.30 -27.78 -19.94
C VAL A 388 -28.34 -26.58 -19.83
N GLU A 389 -27.14 -26.78 -19.30
CA GLU A 389 -26.12 -25.71 -19.22
C GLU A 389 -25.65 -25.26 -20.61
N TYR A 390 -25.52 -26.19 -21.57
CA TYR A 390 -25.16 -25.85 -22.94
C TYR A 390 -26.29 -25.12 -23.69
N GLU A 391 -27.54 -25.49 -23.48
CA GLU A 391 -28.70 -24.76 -24.02
C GLU A 391 -28.81 -23.35 -23.43
N ALA A 392 -28.54 -23.18 -22.13
CA ALA A 392 -28.48 -21.87 -21.50
C ALA A 392 -27.34 -21.01 -22.08
N TYR A 393 -26.15 -21.60 -22.27
CA TYR A 393 -25.04 -20.92 -22.94
C TYR A 393 -25.41 -20.46 -24.35
N LEU A 394 -26.04 -21.34 -25.15
CA LEU A 394 -26.47 -20.98 -26.52
C LEU A 394 -27.54 -19.88 -26.52
N SER A 395 -28.44 -19.88 -25.54
CA SER A 395 -29.43 -18.80 -25.37
C SER A 395 -28.76 -17.47 -25.05
N ASP A 396 -27.81 -17.47 -24.12
CA ASP A 396 -27.07 -16.27 -23.71
C ASP A 396 -26.19 -15.76 -24.86
N GLU A 397 -25.53 -16.66 -25.60
CA GLU A 397 -24.74 -16.33 -26.79
C GLU A 397 -25.62 -15.71 -27.89
N ARG A 398 -26.81 -16.27 -28.14
CA ARG A 398 -27.78 -15.69 -29.08
C ARG A 398 -28.26 -14.32 -28.63
N GLN A 399 -28.55 -14.14 -27.35
CA GLN A 399 -28.96 -12.85 -26.79
C GLN A 399 -27.83 -11.81 -26.89
N PHE A 400 -26.59 -12.23 -26.65
CA PHE A 400 -25.39 -11.41 -26.81
C PHE A 400 -25.18 -11.00 -28.27
N LEU A 401 -25.30 -11.94 -29.22
CA LEU A 401 -25.19 -11.65 -30.66
C LEU A 401 -26.32 -10.73 -31.17
N ARG A 402 -27.55 -10.88 -30.65
CA ARG A 402 -28.65 -9.93 -30.91
C ARG A 402 -28.34 -8.54 -30.36
N SER A 403 -27.77 -8.45 -29.14
CA SER A 403 -27.40 -7.16 -28.54
C SER A 403 -26.30 -6.42 -29.34
N LEU A 404 -25.47 -7.16 -30.07
CA LEU A 404 -24.44 -6.64 -30.96
C LEU A 404 -24.94 -6.39 -32.40
N GLY A 405 -26.20 -6.68 -32.71
CA GLY A 405 -26.81 -6.46 -34.03
C GLY A 405 -26.31 -7.40 -35.12
N LEU A 406 -25.84 -8.60 -34.76
CA LEU A 406 -25.22 -9.56 -35.68
C LEU A 406 -26.17 -10.66 -36.17
N VAL A 407 -27.43 -10.72 -35.68
CA VAL A 407 -28.46 -11.72 -36.03
C VAL A 407 -29.86 -11.07 -36.04
N ASP A 408 -30.66 -11.29 -37.10
CA ASP A 408 -32.02 -10.75 -37.30
C ASP A 408 -33.14 -11.75 -36.88
N ASP A 409 -34.30 -11.24 -36.45
CA ASP A 409 -35.42 -11.98 -35.80
C ASP A 409 -36.19 -13.02 -36.69
N ILE A 410 -35.72 -13.34 -37.90
CA ILE A 410 -36.51 -14.08 -38.91
C ILE A 410 -36.26 -15.60 -38.91
N ASP A 411 -35.21 -16.10 -38.24
CA ASP A 411 -34.80 -17.52 -38.37
C ASP A 411 -35.45 -18.51 -37.38
N ASP A 412 -36.39 -18.10 -36.53
CA ASP A 412 -37.06 -18.98 -35.55
C ASP A 412 -38.43 -19.51 -36.06
N LEU A 413 -38.42 -20.37 -37.08
CA LEU A 413 -39.56 -21.26 -37.39
C LEU A 413 -39.19 -22.71 -37.05
N PRO A 414 -39.95 -23.40 -36.16
CA PRO A 414 -39.70 -24.80 -35.86
C PRO A 414 -39.98 -25.68 -37.09
N PRO A 415 -39.21 -26.75 -37.33
CA PRO A 415 -39.46 -27.67 -38.44
C PRO A 415 -40.80 -28.39 -38.24
N LYS A 416 -41.63 -28.42 -39.29
CA LYS A 416 -42.90 -29.16 -39.33
C LYS A 416 -42.62 -30.66 -39.20
N GLU A 417 -43.18 -31.30 -38.16
CA GLU A 417 -43.26 -32.75 -38.06
C GLU A 417 -44.25 -33.29 -39.10
N ASP A 418 -43.77 -34.08 -40.06
CA ASP A 418 -44.61 -34.82 -41.00
C ASP A 418 -45.12 -36.10 -40.32
N GLU A 419 -46.42 -36.13 -40.03
CA GLU A 419 -47.15 -37.33 -39.63
C GLU A 419 -47.26 -38.29 -40.82
N SER A 420 -46.58 -39.44 -40.75
CA SER A 420 -47.04 -40.65 -41.44
C SER A 420 -46.72 -41.91 -40.65
N LYS A 421 -47.77 -42.51 -40.11
CA LYS A 421 -47.91 -43.95 -39.80
C LYS A 421 -48.93 -44.51 -40.82
N PRO A 422 -48.99 -45.83 -41.14
CA PRO A 422 -48.77 -46.91 -40.19
C PRO A 422 -48.08 -48.20 -40.70
N ILE A 423 -47.82 -49.02 -39.68
CA ILE A 423 -47.48 -50.44 -39.56
C ILE A 423 -48.08 -51.35 -40.64
N GLU A 424 -47.29 -52.31 -41.14
CA GLU A 424 -47.78 -53.68 -41.41
C GLU A 424 -46.65 -54.73 -41.22
N THR A 425 -46.94 -55.68 -40.32
CA THR A 425 -46.43 -57.05 -40.08
C THR A 425 -44.94 -57.36 -40.06
#